data_AF-A0A537E5S4-F1
#
_entry.id   AF-A0A537E5S4-F1
#
_cell.length_a   1.000
_cell.length_b   1.000
_cell.length_c   1.000
_cell.angle_alpha   90.00
_cell.angle_beta   90.00
_cell.angle_gamma   90.00
#
_symmetry.space_group_name_H-M   'P 1'
#
loop_
_entity.id
_entity.type
_entity.pdbx_description
1 polymer ?
#
loop_
_entity_poly.entity_id
_entity_poly.type
_entity_poly.pdbx_seq_one_letter_code
_entity_poly.pdbx_strand_id
1 'polypeptide(L)'
;KTDLHEDRGEATKLFARQLSQLLHSEEEPLKATSMLSNKIGGGYSFVALTHKQEFITGRNPLGVKPLDTGSVGFDIAAVASETCALDVMGIDHTGPVETGEVIIFTPEDIRGNTPTTDVGNFCSYEYVYLARLDSQVNTLPVAKVRNSIGRELAKTHPAKADVVIGVPETALPMANGYSQESGLPLELGFVRTGENIRAALKPTQKERLVGVQLKLNPVKSAVEDRDVVLVDDSVVRGNTLQNTVVNLKRKGAKRVHIRIGSPALVSSCPYGVEIPPKDELVSGSLDEEKLANSVGADSISFMTVEELQRAIGLPRENLCMRCFEKGGATR
;
A
#
# COMPACT_ATOMS: atom_id res chain seq x y z
N LYS A 1 5.86 26.55 8.85
CA LYS A 1 6.11 25.31 8.08
C LYS A 1 4.97 25.18 7.10
N THR A 2 5.25 24.90 5.83
CA THR A 2 4.21 24.59 4.86
C THR A 2 3.76 23.16 5.10
N ASP A 3 2.53 22.98 5.59
CA ASP A 3 1.94 21.67 5.88
C ASP A 3 0.99 21.28 4.74
N LEU A 4 1.30 20.18 4.07
CA LEU A 4 0.61 19.71 2.85
C LEU A 4 -0.61 18.80 3.16
N HIS A 5 -1.24 18.95 4.32
CA HIS A 5 -2.08 17.89 4.91
C HIS A 5 -3.55 17.86 4.47
N GLU A 6 -4.10 18.94 3.93
CA GLU A 6 -5.57 19.05 3.77
C GLU A 6 -6.05 18.97 2.31
N ASP A 7 -5.27 19.46 1.35
CA ASP A 7 -5.61 19.41 -0.08
C ASP A 7 -4.37 19.14 -0.93
N ARG A 8 -4.31 17.98 -1.59
CA ARG A 8 -3.18 17.56 -2.45
C ARG A 8 -2.92 18.53 -3.60
N GLY A 9 -3.98 19.10 -4.18
CA GLY A 9 -3.88 20.04 -5.28
C GLY A 9 -3.30 21.37 -4.84
N GLU A 10 -3.80 21.93 -3.75
CA GLU A 10 -3.27 23.19 -3.19
C GLU A 10 -1.85 23.00 -2.63
N ALA A 11 -1.59 21.87 -1.96
CA ALA A 11 -0.25 21.47 -1.54
C ALA A 11 0.74 21.45 -2.72
N THR A 12 0.36 20.82 -3.82
CA THR A 12 1.20 20.74 -5.03
C THR A 12 1.44 22.13 -5.64
N LYS A 13 0.41 22.97 -5.72
CA LYS A 13 0.54 24.36 -6.22
C LYS A 13 1.46 25.19 -5.33
N LEU A 14 1.36 25.04 -4.02
CA LEU A 14 2.19 25.76 -3.07
C LEU A 14 3.65 25.31 -3.15
N PHE A 15 3.91 24.00 -3.21
CA PHE A 15 5.24 23.44 -3.46
C PHE A 15 5.84 24.00 -4.75
N ALA A 16 5.08 23.94 -5.86
CA ALA A 16 5.53 24.42 -7.16
C ALA A 16 5.84 25.93 -7.16
N ARG A 17 5.02 26.75 -6.50
CA ARG A 17 5.26 28.20 -6.36
C ARG A 17 6.53 28.51 -5.57
N GLN A 18 6.75 27.83 -4.44
CA GLN A 18 7.95 28.03 -3.63
C GLN A 18 9.21 27.53 -4.34
N LEU A 19 9.12 26.39 -5.02
CA LEU A 19 10.23 25.88 -5.84
C LEU A 19 10.57 26.87 -6.95
N SER A 20 9.57 27.36 -7.69
CA SER A 20 9.78 28.37 -8.73
C SER A 20 10.44 29.63 -8.17
N GLN A 21 9.97 30.17 -7.04
CA GLN A 21 10.58 31.36 -6.42
C GLN A 21 12.05 31.14 -6.06
N LEU A 22 12.38 29.99 -5.45
CA LEU A 22 13.76 29.67 -5.06
C LEU A 22 14.66 29.47 -6.28
N LEU A 23 14.17 28.82 -7.33
CA LEU A 23 14.91 28.65 -8.59
C LEU A 23 15.16 29.98 -9.33
N HIS A 24 14.37 31.03 -9.07
CA HIS A 24 14.64 32.37 -9.61
C HIS A 24 15.63 33.17 -8.74
N SER A 25 15.66 32.93 -7.43
CA SER A 25 16.50 33.70 -6.50
C SER A 25 17.88 33.10 -6.25
N GLU A 26 18.04 31.80 -6.42
CA GLU A 26 19.28 31.07 -6.18
C GLU A 26 19.95 30.71 -7.53
N GLU A 27 21.27 30.88 -7.62
CA GLU A 27 22.02 30.52 -8.84
C GLU A 27 22.19 29.00 -9.01
N GLU A 28 22.00 28.22 -7.94
CA GLU A 28 22.23 26.77 -7.92
C GLU A 28 20.92 25.98 -7.68
N PRO A 29 20.29 25.41 -8.73
CA PRO A 29 19.01 24.72 -8.64
C PRO A 29 18.97 23.55 -7.64
N LEU A 30 20.09 22.81 -7.54
CA LEU A 30 20.19 21.66 -6.64
C LEU A 30 20.11 22.09 -5.17
N LYS A 31 20.87 23.13 -4.81
CA LYS A 31 20.86 23.70 -3.46
C LYS A 31 19.49 24.29 -3.12
N ALA A 32 18.91 25.06 -4.04
CA ALA A 32 17.58 25.66 -3.89
C ALA A 32 16.50 24.60 -3.61
N THR A 33 16.50 23.53 -4.40
CA THR A 33 15.53 22.44 -4.28
C THR A 33 15.74 21.62 -3.00
N SER A 34 16.99 21.30 -2.67
CA SER A 34 17.34 20.59 -1.42
C SER A 34 16.91 21.40 -0.18
N MET A 35 17.15 22.72 -0.17
CA MET A 35 16.70 23.61 0.90
C MET A 35 15.18 23.62 1.06
N LEU A 36 14.42 23.58 -0.04
CA LEU A 36 12.97 23.51 0.01
C LEU A 36 12.48 22.17 0.55
N SER A 37 13.03 21.07 0.04
CA SER A 37 12.69 19.71 0.46
C SER A 37 12.84 19.53 1.97
N ASN A 38 13.90 20.11 2.55
CA ASN A 38 14.17 20.09 3.99
C ASN A 38 13.25 21.00 4.82
N LYS A 39 12.58 21.99 4.23
CA LYS A 39 11.70 22.93 4.93
C LYS A 39 10.22 22.53 4.93
N ILE A 40 9.80 21.77 3.92
CA ILE A 40 8.40 21.36 3.73
C ILE A 40 8.15 20.03 4.44
N GLY A 41 7.15 20.02 5.33
CA GLY A 41 6.71 18.84 6.05
C GLY A 41 5.80 17.93 5.22
N GLY A 42 5.40 16.80 5.79
CA GLY A 42 4.54 15.81 5.12
C GLY A 42 5.31 14.70 4.41
N GLY A 43 4.62 13.95 3.55
CA GLY A 43 5.17 12.79 2.86
C GLY A 43 4.92 12.92 1.36
N TYR A 44 5.99 13.16 0.60
CA TYR A 44 5.91 13.40 -0.84
C TYR A 44 7.18 12.97 -1.56
N SER A 45 6.97 12.55 -2.80
CA SER A 45 7.97 12.51 -3.85
C SER A 45 7.52 13.48 -4.94
N PHE A 46 8.45 14.05 -5.70
CA PHE A 46 8.12 15.04 -6.71
C PHE A 46 8.95 14.86 -7.97
N VAL A 47 8.38 15.37 -9.06
CA VAL A 47 9.05 15.62 -10.33
C VAL A 47 8.68 17.03 -10.79
N ALA A 48 9.63 17.74 -11.40
CA ALA A 48 9.44 19.08 -11.92
C ALA A 48 10.27 19.24 -13.19
N LEU A 49 9.78 20.06 -14.12
CA LEU A 49 10.48 20.44 -15.33
C LEU A 49 10.60 21.96 -15.36
N THR A 50 11.82 22.47 -15.52
CA THR A 50 12.06 23.91 -15.64
C THR A 50 11.98 24.37 -17.10
N HIS A 51 11.82 25.68 -17.32
CA HIS A 51 11.86 26.27 -18.66
C HIS A 51 13.25 26.12 -19.32
N LYS A 52 14.29 25.81 -18.54
CA LYS A 52 15.65 25.51 -19.01
C LYS A 52 15.84 24.03 -19.39
N GLN A 53 14.77 23.24 -19.41
CA GLN A 53 14.79 21.80 -19.68
C GLN A 53 15.55 20.98 -18.62
N GLU A 54 15.58 21.46 -17.38
CA GLU A 54 16.11 20.69 -16.26
C GLU A 54 14.98 19.84 -15.67
N PHE A 55 15.17 18.52 -15.65
CA PHE A 55 14.24 17.60 -15.01
C PHE A 55 14.71 17.33 -13.58
N ILE A 56 13.94 17.83 -12.62
CA ILE A 56 14.27 17.79 -11.19
C ILE A 56 13.35 16.77 -10.54
N THR A 57 13.90 15.86 -9.76
CA THR A 57 13.14 14.91 -8.95
C THR A 57 13.71 14.83 -7.55
N GLY A 58 12.91 14.36 -6.59
CA GLY A 58 13.41 14.09 -5.27
C GLY A 58 12.37 13.49 -4.33
N ARG A 59 12.87 13.01 -3.19
CA ARG A 59 12.07 12.56 -2.06
C ARG A 59 12.25 13.49 -0.89
N ASN A 60 11.18 13.69 -0.13
CA ASN A 60 11.27 14.43 1.11
C ASN A 60 12.14 13.69 2.15
N PRO A 61 12.68 14.37 3.17
CA PRO A 61 13.55 13.75 4.19
C PRO A 61 12.90 12.68 5.07
N LEU A 62 11.58 12.50 5.03
CA LEU A 62 10.95 11.36 5.68
C LEU A 62 10.94 10.11 4.81
N GLY A 63 11.14 10.23 3.49
CA GLY A 63 11.15 9.10 2.57
C GLY A 63 9.84 8.31 2.50
N VAL A 64 8.70 8.85 2.98
CA VAL A 64 7.46 8.05 3.13
C VAL A 64 6.95 7.51 1.79
N LYS A 65 7.01 8.35 0.75
CA LYS A 65 6.50 8.02 -0.58
C LYS A 65 7.61 7.42 -1.45
N PRO A 66 7.31 6.36 -2.21
CA PRO A 66 8.28 5.75 -3.10
C PRO A 66 8.56 6.64 -4.31
N LEU A 67 9.77 6.50 -4.83
CA LEU A 67 10.23 7.10 -6.07
C LEU A 67 11.46 6.30 -6.53
N ASP A 68 11.45 5.86 -7.77
CA ASP A 68 12.47 5.01 -8.36
C ASP A 68 12.96 5.61 -9.67
N THR A 69 14.20 5.33 -10.00
CA THR A 69 14.89 5.85 -11.19
C THR A 69 15.30 4.70 -12.09
N GLY A 70 15.27 4.94 -13.39
CA GLY A 70 15.77 4.02 -14.38
C GLY A 70 16.43 4.73 -15.55
N SER A 71 17.13 3.97 -16.36
CA SER A 71 17.76 4.49 -17.57
C SER A 71 17.72 3.50 -18.74
N VAL A 72 17.88 4.04 -19.95
CA VAL A 72 18.20 3.27 -21.15
C VAL A 72 19.55 3.75 -21.64
N GLY A 73 20.60 2.96 -21.36
CA GLY A 73 21.97 3.37 -21.60
C GLY A 73 22.29 4.70 -20.91
N PHE A 74 22.93 5.62 -21.66
CA PHE A 74 23.23 6.99 -21.21
C PHE A 74 22.25 8.03 -21.80
N ASP A 75 21.26 7.58 -22.58
CA ASP A 75 20.46 8.47 -23.44
C ASP A 75 19.14 8.89 -22.80
N ILE A 76 18.55 8.03 -21.98
CA ILE A 76 17.24 8.25 -21.37
C ILE A 76 17.33 8.01 -19.88
N ALA A 77 16.86 8.98 -19.09
CA ALA A 77 16.54 8.81 -17.68
C ALA A 77 15.02 8.84 -17.50
N ALA A 78 14.51 8.00 -16.61
CA ALA A 78 13.11 7.97 -16.23
C ALA A 78 12.97 7.87 -14.72
N VAL A 79 11.85 8.40 -14.23
CA VAL A 79 11.50 8.41 -12.82
C VAL A 79 10.04 8.02 -12.69
N ALA A 80 9.74 7.11 -11.79
CA ALA A 80 8.38 6.64 -11.53
C ALA A 80 8.17 6.42 -10.04
N SER A 81 6.92 6.49 -9.58
CA SER A 81 6.60 6.14 -8.19
C SER A 81 6.84 4.64 -7.91
N GLU A 82 6.74 3.79 -8.93
CA GLU A 82 6.87 2.34 -8.83
C GLU A 82 7.63 1.78 -10.03
N THR A 83 8.41 0.72 -9.80
CA THR A 83 9.25 0.10 -10.82
C THR A 83 8.47 -0.53 -11.97
N CYS A 84 7.22 -0.97 -11.75
CA CYS A 84 6.41 -1.57 -12.79
C CYS A 84 6.19 -0.64 -14.01
N ALA A 85 6.23 0.69 -13.80
CA ALA A 85 6.12 1.65 -14.89
C ALA A 85 7.40 1.67 -15.76
N LEU A 86 8.56 1.47 -15.15
CA LEU A 86 9.84 1.36 -15.84
C LEU A 86 9.92 0.02 -16.60
N ASP A 87 9.52 -1.09 -15.96
CA ASP A 87 9.44 -2.42 -16.57
C ASP A 87 8.60 -2.42 -17.85
N VAL A 88 7.39 -1.85 -17.81
CA VAL A 88 6.47 -1.78 -18.97
C VAL A 88 7.08 -0.99 -20.13
N MET A 89 7.91 -0.01 -19.83
CA MET A 89 8.60 0.83 -20.82
C MET A 89 9.92 0.22 -21.31
N GLY A 90 10.37 -0.91 -20.74
CA GLY A 90 11.65 -1.53 -21.05
C GLY A 90 12.85 -0.71 -20.57
N ILE A 91 12.69 0.01 -19.47
CA ILE A 91 13.74 0.86 -18.87
C ILE A 91 14.43 0.08 -17.75
N ASP A 92 15.75 0.02 -17.75
CA ASP A 92 16.52 -0.65 -16.71
C ASP A 92 16.42 0.12 -15.39
N HIS A 93 16.24 -0.60 -14.28
CA HIS A 93 16.10 0.03 -12.97
C HIS A 93 17.46 0.37 -12.39
N THR A 94 17.67 1.65 -12.11
CA THR A 94 18.90 2.15 -11.47
C THR A 94 18.78 2.06 -9.95
N GLY A 95 17.61 2.33 -9.40
CA GLY A 95 17.32 2.19 -7.98
C GLY A 95 16.45 3.31 -7.42
N PRO A 96 16.08 3.18 -6.12
CA PRO A 96 15.24 4.17 -5.46
C PRO A 96 15.96 5.51 -5.35
N VAL A 97 15.21 6.60 -5.49
CA VAL A 97 15.68 7.91 -5.01
C VAL A 97 15.82 7.81 -3.49
N GLU A 98 16.94 8.21 -2.93
CA GLU A 98 17.23 8.08 -1.50
C GLU A 98 16.47 9.13 -0.66
N THR A 99 16.41 8.91 0.66
CA THR A 99 15.70 9.82 1.57
C THR A 99 16.35 11.21 1.57
N GLY A 100 15.57 12.24 1.23
CA GLY A 100 16.03 13.63 1.08
C GLY A 100 16.94 13.88 -0.13
N GLU A 101 17.09 12.91 -1.00
CA GLU A 101 17.80 13.06 -2.26
C GLU A 101 16.98 13.88 -3.25
N VAL A 102 17.68 14.74 -3.97
CA VAL A 102 17.23 15.52 -5.10
C VAL A 102 18.22 15.25 -6.23
N ILE A 103 17.68 14.88 -7.39
CA ILE A 103 18.44 14.59 -8.61
C ILE A 103 17.96 15.55 -9.70
N ILE A 104 18.90 16.12 -10.42
CA ILE A 104 18.66 16.97 -11.59
C ILE A 104 19.27 16.27 -12.80
N PHE A 105 18.44 16.03 -13.81
CA PHE A 105 18.84 15.55 -15.12
C PHE A 105 18.81 16.71 -16.10
N THR A 106 19.89 16.87 -16.85
CA THR A 106 19.98 17.77 -18.00
C THR A 106 20.36 16.97 -19.24
N PRO A 107 20.30 17.55 -20.45
CA PRO A 107 20.82 16.89 -21.63
C PRO A 107 22.33 16.57 -21.58
N GLU A 108 23.08 17.24 -20.68
CA GLU A 108 24.55 17.19 -20.63
C GLU A 108 25.07 16.41 -19.41
N ASP A 109 24.33 16.39 -18.31
CA ASP A 109 24.76 15.77 -17.06
C ASP A 109 23.63 15.37 -16.11
N ILE A 110 24.01 14.57 -15.09
CA ILE A 110 23.16 14.17 -13.96
C ILE A 110 23.86 14.63 -12.69
N ARG A 111 23.14 15.35 -11.83
CA ARG A 111 23.66 15.91 -10.57
C ARG A 111 22.71 15.61 -9.42
N GLY A 112 23.25 15.17 -8.29
CA GLY A 112 22.48 14.90 -7.07
C GLY A 112 23.13 15.53 -5.84
N ASN A 113 22.33 15.82 -4.81
CA ASN A 113 22.87 16.21 -3.50
C ASN A 113 23.26 14.96 -2.71
N THR A 114 24.02 15.14 -1.63
CA THR A 114 24.18 14.07 -0.64
C THR A 114 22.81 13.80 0.01
N PRO A 115 22.33 12.54 0.00
CA PRO A 115 21.12 12.16 0.71
C PRO A 115 21.25 12.40 2.23
N THR A 116 20.12 12.37 2.94
CA THR A 116 20.18 12.49 4.41
C THR A 116 20.74 11.21 5.03
N THR A 117 21.24 11.30 6.26
CA THR A 117 21.60 10.11 7.06
C THR A 117 20.39 9.47 7.76
N ASP A 118 19.18 10.03 7.63
CA ASP A 118 17.96 9.41 8.14
C ASP A 118 17.64 8.16 7.33
N VAL A 119 17.35 7.07 8.03
CA VAL A 119 17.04 5.76 7.46
C VAL A 119 15.65 5.71 6.80
N GLY A 120 14.89 6.81 6.86
CA GLY A 120 13.59 6.98 6.23
C GLY A 120 12.44 6.40 7.04
N ASN A 121 11.20 6.69 6.65
CA ASN A 121 9.97 6.17 7.25
C ASN A 121 9.05 5.64 6.14
N PHE A 122 9.48 4.61 5.43
CA PHE A 122 8.79 4.05 4.27
C PHE A 122 7.37 3.62 4.63
N CYS A 123 6.41 3.97 3.77
CA CYS A 123 5.01 3.64 4.02
C CYS A 123 4.78 2.12 4.01
N SER A 124 4.40 1.55 5.15
CA SER A 124 4.11 0.11 5.25
C SER A 124 2.87 -0.30 4.45
N TYR A 125 1.95 0.64 4.24
CA TYR A 125 0.72 0.41 3.46
C TYR A 125 0.98 0.23 1.96
N GLU A 126 2.16 0.64 1.46
CA GLU A 126 2.61 0.31 0.09
C GLU A 126 2.77 -1.21 -0.06
N TYR A 127 3.43 -1.86 0.90
CA TYR A 127 3.61 -3.31 0.89
C TYR A 127 2.30 -4.07 1.14
N VAL A 128 1.44 -3.57 2.01
CA VAL A 128 0.15 -4.20 2.32
C VAL A 128 -0.80 -4.12 1.13
N TYR A 129 -1.01 -2.93 0.55
CA TYR A 129 -2.14 -2.68 -0.35
C TYR A 129 -1.81 -1.86 -1.60
N LEU A 130 -1.12 -0.72 -1.46
CA LEU A 130 -1.08 0.29 -2.53
C LEU A 130 -0.22 -0.11 -3.73
N ALA A 131 1.00 -0.58 -3.49
CA ALA A 131 1.95 -0.87 -4.56
C ALA A 131 1.49 -2.08 -5.38
N ARG A 132 1.77 -2.07 -6.67
CA ARG A 132 1.45 -3.20 -7.54
C ARG A 132 2.33 -4.39 -7.21
N LEU A 133 1.79 -5.57 -7.52
CA LEU A 133 2.43 -6.84 -7.19
C LEU A 133 3.77 -7.04 -7.90
N ASP A 134 3.87 -6.52 -9.12
CA ASP A 134 5.04 -6.55 -10.00
C ASP A 134 6.06 -5.44 -9.68
N SER A 135 5.81 -4.59 -8.69
CA SER A 135 6.72 -3.52 -8.28
C SER A 135 7.72 -3.95 -7.20
N GLN A 136 8.80 -3.18 -7.09
CA GLN A 136 9.66 -3.12 -5.92
C GLN A 136 9.50 -1.75 -5.26
N VAL A 137 9.50 -1.71 -3.93
CA VAL A 137 9.44 -0.47 -3.16
C VAL A 137 10.65 -0.44 -2.23
N ASN A 138 11.51 0.57 -2.37
CA ASN A 138 12.81 0.65 -1.67
C ASN A 138 13.59 -0.68 -1.76
N THR A 139 13.76 -1.22 -2.97
CA THR A 139 14.42 -2.50 -3.28
C THR A 139 13.71 -3.78 -2.80
N LEU A 140 12.61 -3.68 -2.05
CA LEU A 140 11.84 -4.84 -1.60
C LEU A 140 10.77 -5.24 -2.61
N PRO A 141 10.79 -6.48 -3.15
CA PRO A 141 9.76 -6.93 -4.07
C PRO A 141 8.41 -7.10 -3.35
N VAL A 142 7.39 -6.41 -3.83
CA VAL A 142 6.06 -6.35 -3.19
C VAL A 142 5.45 -7.76 -3.07
N ALA A 143 5.54 -8.57 -4.12
CA ALA A 143 5.07 -9.96 -4.10
C ALA A 143 5.72 -10.82 -3.02
N LYS A 144 7.03 -10.65 -2.79
CA LYS A 144 7.76 -11.42 -1.77
C LYS A 144 7.33 -10.97 -0.38
N VAL A 145 7.22 -9.66 -0.15
CA VAL A 145 6.77 -9.12 1.14
C VAL A 145 5.35 -9.59 1.45
N ARG A 146 4.43 -9.55 0.50
CA ARG A 146 3.05 -10.06 0.69
C ARG A 146 3.02 -11.56 0.96
N ASN A 147 3.91 -12.35 0.35
CA ASN A 147 4.05 -13.76 0.72
C ASN A 147 4.54 -13.94 2.16
N SER A 148 5.55 -13.18 2.59
CA SER A 148 6.05 -13.18 3.98
C SER A 148 4.98 -12.79 5.00
N ILE A 149 4.13 -11.80 4.67
CA ILE A 149 2.95 -11.42 5.47
C ILE A 149 2.04 -12.64 5.69
N GLY A 150 1.74 -13.38 4.63
CA GLY A 150 0.95 -14.61 4.70
C GLY A 150 1.56 -15.68 5.61
N ARG A 151 2.88 -15.87 5.51
CA ARG A 151 3.61 -16.84 6.35
C ARG A 151 3.58 -16.44 7.82
N GLU A 152 3.86 -15.17 8.14
CA GLU A 152 3.79 -14.68 9.52
C GLU A 152 2.38 -14.85 10.08
N LEU A 153 1.36 -14.51 9.29
CA LEU A 153 -0.05 -14.65 9.66
C LEU A 153 -0.45 -16.11 9.95
N ALA A 154 0.10 -17.10 9.23
CA ALA A 154 -0.12 -18.51 9.53
C ALA A 154 0.56 -18.98 10.81
N LYS A 155 1.75 -18.45 11.12
CA LYS A 155 2.49 -18.78 12.35
C LYS A 155 1.79 -18.23 13.59
N THR A 156 1.36 -16.97 13.54
CA THR A 156 0.82 -16.28 14.71
C THR A 156 -0.69 -16.44 14.86
N HIS A 157 -1.41 -16.57 13.75
CA HIS A 157 -2.88 -16.70 13.73
C HIS A 157 -3.32 -17.95 12.95
N PRO A 158 -2.95 -19.17 13.39
CA PRO A 158 -3.38 -20.40 12.72
C PRO A 158 -4.91 -20.58 12.78
N ALA A 159 -5.45 -21.34 11.84
CA ALA A 159 -6.86 -21.72 11.80
C ALA A 159 -6.99 -23.21 11.48
N LYS A 160 -7.86 -23.92 12.20
CA LYS A 160 -8.18 -25.31 11.88
C LYS A 160 -9.22 -25.35 10.76
N ALA A 161 -8.72 -25.47 9.54
CA ALA A 161 -9.48 -25.43 8.30
C ALA A 161 -8.98 -26.50 7.30
N ASP A 162 -9.66 -26.64 6.16
CA ASP A 162 -9.31 -27.59 5.10
C ASP A 162 -8.62 -26.91 3.91
N VAL A 163 -8.82 -25.61 3.72
CA VAL A 163 -8.39 -24.87 2.54
C VAL A 163 -8.07 -23.41 2.86
N VAL A 164 -7.13 -22.83 2.11
CA VAL A 164 -6.85 -21.39 2.10
C VAL A 164 -7.33 -20.79 0.79
N ILE A 165 -8.01 -19.65 0.87
CA ILE A 165 -8.37 -18.81 -0.27
C ILE A 165 -7.98 -17.36 0.01
N GLY A 166 -7.58 -16.63 -1.02
CA GLY A 166 -7.26 -15.20 -0.92
C GLY A 166 -8.29 -14.33 -1.63
N VAL A 167 -8.59 -13.16 -1.07
CA VAL A 167 -9.37 -12.11 -1.76
C VAL A 167 -8.52 -11.53 -2.91
N PRO A 168 -8.97 -11.61 -4.17
CA PRO A 168 -8.24 -11.03 -5.29
C PRO A 168 -8.25 -9.50 -5.27
N GLU A 169 -7.20 -8.82 -5.75
CA GLU A 169 -5.94 -9.39 -6.27
C GLU A 169 -4.81 -9.32 -5.23
N THR A 170 -4.89 -8.36 -4.31
CA THR A 170 -3.82 -8.01 -3.36
C THR A 170 -3.47 -9.13 -2.38
N ALA A 171 -4.47 -9.87 -1.87
CA ALA A 171 -4.25 -10.87 -0.83
C ALA A 171 -3.84 -12.25 -1.39
N LEU A 172 -3.80 -12.44 -2.71
CA LEU A 172 -3.41 -13.74 -3.31
C LEU A 172 -1.99 -14.21 -2.91
N PRO A 173 -0.94 -13.36 -2.92
CA PRO A 173 0.38 -13.77 -2.45
C PRO A 173 0.40 -14.05 -0.95
N MET A 174 -0.40 -13.32 -0.16
CA MET A 174 -0.57 -13.56 1.29
C MET A 174 -1.23 -14.92 1.53
N ALA A 175 -2.30 -15.25 0.79
CA ALA A 175 -2.94 -16.56 0.84
C ALA A 175 -1.97 -17.68 0.46
N ASN A 176 -1.15 -17.48 -0.57
CA ASN A 176 -0.10 -18.41 -0.94
C ASN A 176 0.94 -18.59 0.18
N GLY A 177 1.35 -17.49 0.84
CA GLY A 177 2.27 -17.54 1.98
C GLY A 177 1.67 -18.31 3.17
N TYR A 178 0.41 -18.04 3.47
CA TYR A 178 -0.33 -18.71 4.54
C TYR A 178 -0.45 -20.22 4.26
N SER A 179 -0.81 -20.60 3.03
CA SER A 179 -0.87 -22.00 2.59
C SER A 179 0.48 -22.71 2.73
N GLN A 180 1.56 -22.10 2.25
CA GLN A 180 2.91 -22.67 2.32
C GLN A 180 3.39 -22.90 3.76
N GLU A 181 2.99 -22.03 4.68
CA GLU A 181 3.39 -22.13 6.08
C GLU A 181 2.49 -23.08 6.89
N SER A 182 1.17 -23.02 6.68
CA SER A 182 0.20 -23.87 7.39
C SER A 182 0.11 -25.30 6.86
N GLY A 183 0.58 -25.54 5.63
CA GLY A 183 0.43 -26.82 4.93
C GLY A 183 -0.97 -27.06 4.34
N LEU A 184 -1.89 -26.11 4.49
CA LEU A 184 -3.23 -26.20 3.90
C LEU A 184 -3.17 -25.93 2.38
N PRO A 185 -3.95 -26.64 1.56
CA PRO A 185 -3.99 -26.38 0.12
C PRO A 185 -4.55 -24.98 -0.18
N LEU A 186 -3.90 -24.28 -1.12
CA LEU A 186 -4.42 -23.04 -1.70
C LEU A 186 -5.38 -23.39 -2.85
N GLU A 187 -6.60 -22.86 -2.81
CA GLU A 187 -7.59 -23.02 -3.88
C GLU A 187 -7.96 -21.68 -4.52
N LEU A 188 -8.43 -21.73 -5.77
CA LEU A 188 -9.02 -20.56 -6.42
C LEU A 188 -10.41 -20.29 -5.84
N GLY A 189 -10.47 -19.54 -4.74
CA GLY A 189 -11.72 -19.29 -4.01
C GLY A 189 -12.71 -18.37 -4.70
N PHE A 190 -12.23 -17.48 -5.59
CA PHE A 190 -13.06 -16.49 -6.27
C PHE A 190 -12.76 -16.46 -7.76
N VAL A 191 -13.82 -16.21 -8.53
CA VAL A 191 -13.72 -15.83 -9.93
C VAL A 191 -14.45 -14.52 -10.12
N ARG A 192 -13.91 -13.67 -10.98
CA ARG A 192 -14.58 -12.44 -11.37
C ARG A 192 -15.66 -12.76 -12.41
N THR A 193 -16.86 -12.25 -12.19
CA THR A 193 -18.00 -12.42 -13.09
C THR A 193 -18.40 -11.05 -13.68
N GLY A 194 -17.99 -10.80 -14.93
CA GLY A 194 -18.38 -9.61 -15.69
C GLY A 194 -17.37 -8.46 -15.73
N GLU A 195 -17.76 -7.37 -16.37
CA GLU A 195 -16.92 -6.20 -16.65
C GLU A 195 -16.52 -5.41 -15.40
N ASN A 196 -15.50 -4.54 -15.56
CA ASN A 196 -14.93 -3.74 -14.47
C ASN A 196 -15.90 -2.65 -14.03
N ILE A 197 -16.90 -3.01 -13.21
CA ILE A 197 -17.81 -2.02 -12.64
C ILE A 197 -17.15 -1.43 -11.40
N ARG A 198 -17.06 -0.10 -11.34
CA ARG A 198 -16.65 0.63 -10.13
C ARG A 198 -17.77 0.54 -9.08
N ALA A 199 -17.84 -0.60 -8.39
CA ALA A 199 -18.87 -0.92 -7.40
C ALA A 199 -19.01 0.20 -6.36
N ALA A 200 -17.90 0.77 -5.87
CA ALA A 200 -17.90 1.86 -4.89
C ALA A 200 -18.60 3.15 -5.36
N LEU A 201 -18.64 3.42 -6.67
CA LEU A 201 -19.29 4.59 -7.25
C LEU A 201 -20.80 4.42 -7.42
N LYS A 202 -21.36 3.24 -7.09
CA LYS A 202 -22.79 3.02 -7.22
C LYS A 202 -23.57 3.78 -6.13
N PRO A 203 -24.70 4.39 -6.49
CA PRO A 203 -25.43 5.31 -5.61
C PRO A 203 -26.10 4.60 -4.44
N THR A 204 -26.54 3.34 -4.60
CA THR A 204 -27.17 2.59 -3.52
C THR A 204 -26.25 1.52 -2.93
N GLN A 205 -26.42 1.23 -1.63
CA GLN A 205 -25.70 0.13 -0.95
C GLN A 205 -25.97 -1.22 -1.62
N LYS A 206 -27.20 -1.45 -2.12
CA LYS A 206 -27.58 -2.67 -2.85
C LYS A 206 -26.78 -2.83 -4.14
N GLU A 207 -26.63 -1.77 -4.94
CA GLU A 207 -25.83 -1.82 -6.16
C GLU A 207 -24.33 -1.95 -5.87
N ARG A 208 -23.83 -1.37 -4.77
CA ARG A 208 -22.46 -1.60 -4.29
C ARG A 208 -22.24 -3.08 -3.99
N LEU A 209 -23.17 -3.72 -3.28
CA LEU A 209 -23.11 -5.15 -2.94
C LEU A 209 -23.15 -6.05 -4.19
N VAL A 210 -24.04 -5.74 -5.15
CA VAL A 210 -24.07 -6.45 -6.45
C VAL A 210 -22.75 -6.27 -7.19
N GLY A 211 -22.20 -5.05 -7.21
CA GLY A 211 -20.91 -4.77 -7.83
C GLY A 211 -19.75 -5.52 -7.15
N VAL A 212 -19.77 -5.68 -5.82
CA VAL A 212 -18.82 -6.52 -5.08
C VAL A 212 -18.98 -7.99 -5.48
N GLN A 213 -20.21 -8.49 -5.60
CA GLN A 213 -20.46 -9.88 -5.98
C GLN A 213 -20.00 -10.19 -7.42
N LEU A 214 -20.12 -9.23 -8.34
CA LEU A 214 -19.56 -9.35 -9.70
C LEU A 214 -18.02 -9.41 -9.69
N LYS A 215 -17.38 -8.79 -8.70
CA LYS A 215 -15.92 -8.85 -8.54
C LYS A 215 -15.44 -10.13 -7.86
N LEU A 216 -16.20 -10.60 -6.87
CA LEU A 216 -15.83 -11.67 -5.94
C LEU A 216 -16.90 -12.76 -5.90
N ASN A 217 -17.10 -13.49 -7.01
CA ASN A 217 -18.04 -14.61 -7.02
C ASN A 217 -17.34 -15.88 -6.52
N PRO A 218 -17.78 -16.51 -5.41
CA PRO A 218 -17.07 -17.66 -4.88
C PRO A 218 -17.21 -18.90 -5.77
N VAL A 219 -16.11 -19.62 -5.93
CA VAL A 219 -16.02 -20.89 -6.67
C VAL A 219 -16.50 -22.01 -5.76
N LYS A 220 -17.67 -22.59 -6.07
CA LYS A 220 -18.33 -23.59 -5.22
C LYS A 220 -17.41 -24.78 -4.89
N SER A 221 -16.74 -25.34 -5.90
CA SER A 221 -15.86 -26.50 -5.74
C SER A 221 -14.66 -26.27 -4.82
N ALA A 222 -14.26 -25.00 -4.61
CA ALA A 222 -13.16 -24.66 -3.72
C ALA A 222 -13.59 -24.66 -2.23
N VAL A 223 -14.88 -24.47 -1.94
CA VAL A 223 -15.38 -24.15 -0.59
C VAL A 223 -16.50 -25.07 -0.08
N GLU A 224 -17.19 -25.81 -0.96
CA GLU A 224 -18.30 -26.69 -0.58
C GLU A 224 -17.86 -27.77 0.40
N ASP A 225 -18.59 -27.89 1.50
CA ASP A 225 -18.39 -28.84 2.60
C ASP A 225 -17.02 -28.73 3.30
N ARG A 226 -16.33 -27.59 3.14
CA ARG A 226 -15.00 -27.32 3.72
C ARG A 226 -15.04 -26.21 4.75
N ASP A 227 -14.11 -26.29 5.70
CA ASP A 227 -13.72 -25.19 6.56
C ASP A 227 -12.66 -24.35 5.83
N VAL A 228 -12.85 -23.03 5.77
CA VAL A 228 -12.09 -22.14 4.88
C VAL A 228 -11.31 -21.10 5.68
N VAL A 229 -10.02 -20.92 5.37
CA VAL A 229 -9.27 -19.72 5.72
C VAL A 229 -9.41 -18.70 4.59
N LEU A 230 -10.07 -17.57 4.88
CA LEU A 230 -10.17 -16.43 3.97
C LEU A 230 -9.09 -15.41 4.34
N VAL A 231 -8.10 -15.24 3.48
CA VAL A 231 -7.04 -14.24 3.65
C VAL A 231 -7.41 -12.97 2.88
N ASP A 232 -7.37 -11.83 3.57
CA ASP A 232 -7.63 -10.49 3.02
C ASP A 232 -6.51 -9.53 3.45
N ASP A 233 -6.28 -8.44 2.72
CA ASP A 233 -5.16 -7.53 2.99
C ASP A 233 -5.41 -6.59 4.16
N SER A 234 -6.60 -5.98 4.22
CA SER A 234 -6.98 -4.96 5.20
C SER A 234 -8.50 -4.81 5.26
N VAL A 235 -9.02 -4.29 6.38
CA VAL A 235 -10.47 -4.07 6.56
C VAL A 235 -10.72 -2.62 6.94
N VAL A 236 -11.60 -1.97 6.17
CA VAL A 236 -11.99 -0.57 6.41
C VAL A 236 -13.38 -0.50 7.04
N ARG A 237 -14.44 -0.85 6.31
CA ARG A 237 -15.85 -0.72 6.75
C ARG A 237 -16.59 -2.04 7.00
N GLY A 238 -15.94 -3.20 6.77
CA GLY A 238 -16.49 -4.54 7.09
C GLY A 238 -17.63 -5.05 6.20
N ASN A 239 -18.39 -4.18 5.55
CA ASN A 239 -19.54 -4.56 4.70
C ASN A 239 -19.16 -5.51 3.55
N THR A 240 -18.01 -5.27 2.90
CA THR A 240 -17.48 -6.14 1.85
C THR A 240 -17.17 -7.54 2.41
N LEU A 241 -16.58 -7.58 3.60
CA LEU A 241 -16.21 -8.81 4.28
C LEU A 241 -17.44 -9.63 4.69
N GLN A 242 -18.44 -8.98 5.30
CA GLN A 242 -19.72 -9.59 5.64
C GLN A 242 -20.39 -10.21 4.39
N ASN A 243 -20.47 -9.46 3.29
CA ASN A 243 -21.02 -9.98 2.04
C ASN A 243 -20.23 -11.18 1.50
N THR A 244 -18.90 -11.14 1.62
CA THR A 244 -18.02 -12.24 1.18
C THR A 244 -18.28 -13.51 1.98
N VAL A 245 -18.35 -13.41 3.31
CA VAL A 245 -18.65 -14.55 4.21
C VAL A 245 -20.03 -15.14 3.92
N VAL A 246 -21.06 -14.29 3.78
CA VAL A 246 -22.42 -14.73 3.46
C VAL A 246 -22.44 -15.52 2.14
N ASN A 247 -21.72 -15.07 1.12
CA ASN A 247 -21.66 -15.75 -0.16
C ASN A 247 -20.86 -17.06 -0.10
N LEU A 248 -19.78 -17.12 0.68
CA LEU A 248 -19.04 -18.37 0.93
C LEU A 248 -19.93 -19.42 1.61
N LYS A 249 -20.64 -19.04 2.68
CA LYS A 249 -21.58 -19.93 3.38
C LYS A 249 -22.72 -20.39 2.47
N ARG A 250 -23.27 -19.50 1.61
CA ARG A 250 -24.26 -19.88 0.58
C ARG A 250 -23.72 -20.86 -0.46
N LYS A 251 -22.42 -20.90 -0.69
CA LYS A 251 -21.76 -21.86 -1.59
C LYS A 251 -21.32 -23.15 -0.90
N GLY A 252 -21.64 -23.32 0.38
CA GLY A 252 -21.43 -24.56 1.11
C GLY A 252 -20.21 -24.56 2.05
N ALA A 253 -19.55 -23.43 2.27
CA ALA A 253 -18.50 -23.34 3.30
C ALA A 253 -19.11 -23.61 4.69
N LYS A 254 -18.51 -24.54 5.44
CA LYS A 254 -18.97 -24.94 6.79
C LYS A 254 -18.58 -23.90 7.82
N ARG A 255 -17.29 -23.57 7.88
CA ARG A 255 -16.72 -22.52 8.73
C ARG A 255 -15.87 -21.58 7.89
N VAL A 256 -15.87 -20.30 8.25
CA VAL A 256 -15.05 -19.28 7.59
C VAL A 256 -14.21 -18.56 8.64
N HIS A 257 -12.90 -18.79 8.58
CA HIS A 257 -11.89 -18.16 9.42
C HIS A 257 -11.18 -17.07 8.63
N ILE A 258 -11.35 -15.82 9.04
CA ILE A 258 -10.78 -14.67 8.35
C ILE A 258 -9.41 -14.35 8.94
N ARG A 259 -8.42 -14.09 8.09
CA ARG A 259 -7.07 -13.69 8.48
C ARG A 259 -6.68 -12.44 7.69
N ILE A 260 -6.47 -11.34 8.40
CA ILE A 260 -6.17 -10.04 7.79
C ILE A 260 -4.67 -9.79 7.83
N GLY A 261 -4.07 -9.61 6.64
CA GLY A 261 -2.63 -9.40 6.43
C GLY A 261 -2.11 -8.01 6.85
N SER A 262 -2.88 -7.28 7.64
CA SER A 262 -2.49 -5.99 8.23
C SER A 262 -3.02 -5.86 9.64
N PRO A 263 -2.40 -4.97 10.45
CA PRO A 263 -3.06 -4.45 11.63
C PRO A 263 -4.35 -3.71 11.29
N ALA A 264 -5.20 -3.57 12.30
CA ALA A 264 -6.39 -2.75 12.19
C ALA A 264 -6.01 -1.30 11.86
N LEU A 265 -6.67 -0.70 10.88
CA LEU A 265 -6.53 0.71 10.56
C LEU A 265 -7.23 1.53 11.64
N VAL A 266 -6.51 2.31 12.44
CA VAL A 266 -7.07 3.05 13.60
C VAL A 266 -6.99 4.57 13.45
N SER A 267 -6.36 5.07 12.40
CA SER A 267 -6.16 6.49 12.15
C SER A 267 -6.16 6.83 10.67
N SER A 268 -6.50 8.09 10.35
CA SER A 268 -6.33 8.63 9.01
C SER A 268 -4.85 8.76 8.65
N CYS A 269 -4.51 8.69 7.36
CA CYS A 269 -3.14 8.85 6.93
C CYS A 269 -2.73 10.33 6.89
N PRO A 270 -1.65 10.74 7.57
CA PRO A 270 -1.15 12.12 7.49
C PRO A 270 -0.36 12.42 6.19
N TYR A 271 -0.12 11.39 5.36
CA TYR A 271 0.72 11.44 4.17
C TYR A 271 -0.07 11.15 2.88
N GLY A 272 -1.38 11.42 2.89
CA GLY A 272 -2.20 11.47 1.68
C GLY A 272 -2.67 10.11 1.14
N VAL A 273 -2.57 9.02 1.92
CA VAL A 273 -3.33 7.79 1.61
C VAL A 273 -4.79 8.02 2.01
N GLU A 274 -5.72 7.71 1.10
CA GLU A 274 -7.15 7.83 1.37
C GLU A 274 -7.60 6.73 2.33
N ILE A 275 -7.64 7.05 3.61
CA ILE A 275 -8.21 6.21 4.67
C ILE A 275 -9.44 6.94 5.20
N PRO A 276 -10.60 6.27 5.27
CA PRO A 276 -11.81 6.87 5.83
C PRO A 276 -11.62 7.40 7.26
N PRO A 277 -12.43 8.39 7.66
CA PRO A 277 -12.37 8.93 9.02
C PRO A 277 -12.69 7.84 10.07
N LYS A 278 -12.19 8.05 11.29
CA LYS A 278 -12.15 7.03 12.35
C LYS A 278 -13.50 6.42 12.72
N ASP A 279 -14.57 7.19 12.58
CA ASP A 279 -15.95 6.79 12.83
C ASP A 279 -16.49 5.78 11.80
N GLU A 280 -15.87 5.69 10.63
CA GLU A 280 -16.20 4.71 9.61
C GLU A 280 -15.34 3.45 9.65
N LEU A 281 -14.30 3.42 10.48
CA LEU A 281 -13.36 2.30 10.57
C LEU A 281 -13.90 1.21 11.51
N VAL A 282 -13.90 -0.03 11.02
CA VAL A 282 -14.26 -1.23 11.80
C VAL A 282 -13.36 -1.41 13.03
N SER A 283 -12.17 -0.79 13.03
CA SER A 283 -11.28 -0.77 14.18
C SER A 283 -11.87 -0.15 15.45
N GLY A 284 -12.98 0.60 15.36
CA GLY A 284 -13.70 1.10 16.53
C GLY A 284 -14.12 -0.01 17.50
N SER A 285 -14.23 -1.25 17.01
CA SER A 285 -14.63 -2.42 17.79
C SER A 285 -13.54 -3.48 17.94
N LEU A 286 -12.29 -3.13 18.29
CA LEU A 286 -11.09 -4.02 18.42
C LEU A 286 -11.29 -5.41 19.08
N ASP A 287 -12.45 -5.67 19.65
CA ASP A 287 -12.98 -6.99 19.95
C ASP A 287 -13.21 -7.81 18.66
N GLU A 288 -12.23 -8.64 18.31
CA GLU A 288 -12.28 -9.56 17.16
C GLU A 288 -13.48 -10.52 17.23
N GLU A 289 -13.92 -10.93 18.41
CA GLU A 289 -15.06 -11.83 18.58
C GLU A 289 -16.36 -11.13 18.15
N LYS A 290 -16.58 -9.90 18.62
CA LYS A 290 -17.73 -9.09 18.16
C LYS A 290 -17.69 -8.84 16.67
N LEU A 291 -16.51 -8.59 16.11
CA LEU A 291 -16.36 -8.37 14.69
C LEU A 291 -16.67 -9.63 13.88
N ALA A 292 -16.13 -10.80 14.26
CA ALA A 292 -16.43 -12.08 13.64
C ALA A 292 -17.93 -12.33 13.60
N ASN A 293 -18.61 -12.13 14.74
CA ASN A 293 -20.07 -12.26 14.85
C ASN A 293 -20.81 -11.29 13.91
N SER A 294 -20.37 -10.02 13.84
CA SER A 294 -21.03 -9.02 12.99
C SER A 294 -20.91 -9.32 11.50
N VAL A 295 -19.80 -9.91 11.05
CA VAL A 295 -19.59 -10.29 9.64
C VAL A 295 -20.06 -11.72 9.35
N GLY A 296 -20.49 -12.48 10.37
CA GLY A 296 -20.96 -13.86 10.26
C GLY A 296 -19.84 -14.90 10.08
N ALA A 297 -18.59 -14.54 10.42
CA ALA A 297 -17.43 -15.43 10.37
C ALA A 297 -17.29 -16.25 11.65
N ASP A 298 -16.58 -17.36 11.56
CA ASP A 298 -16.31 -18.27 12.69
C ASP A 298 -15.12 -17.78 13.54
N SER A 299 -14.18 -17.07 12.91
CA SER A 299 -13.21 -16.22 13.61
C SER A 299 -12.64 -15.17 12.67
N ILE A 300 -12.11 -14.09 13.22
CA ILE A 300 -11.30 -13.10 12.50
C ILE A 300 -10.08 -12.79 13.33
N SER A 301 -8.92 -12.60 12.69
CA SER A 301 -7.71 -12.16 13.37
C SER A 301 -6.92 -11.19 12.50
N PHE A 302 -6.37 -10.16 13.13
CA PHE A 302 -5.51 -9.15 12.50
C PHE A 302 -4.05 -9.38 12.90
N MET A 303 -3.13 -9.01 12.00
CA MET A 303 -1.73 -8.93 12.39
C MET A 303 -1.51 -7.82 13.43
N THR A 304 -0.51 -7.97 14.28
CA THR A 304 0.00 -6.84 15.07
C THR A 304 0.96 -5.98 14.27
N VAL A 305 1.26 -4.77 14.75
CA VAL A 305 2.26 -3.89 14.11
C VAL A 305 3.64 -4.54 14.07
N GLU A 306 3.99 -5.28 15.14
CA GLU A 306 5.24 -6.01 15.26
C GLU A 306 5.29 -7.19 14.30
N GLU A 307 4.18 -7.92 14.11
CA GLU A 307 4.07 -8.99 13.12
C GLU A 307 4.26 -8.45 11.70
N LEU A 308 3.59 -7.33 11.37
CA LEU A 308 3.74 -6.71 10.05
C LEU A 308 5.19 -6.23 9.83
N GLN A 309 5.82 -5.63 10.85
CA GLN A 309 7.22 -5.20 10.77
C GLN A 309 8.15 -6.39 10.51
N ARG A 310 7.99 -7.50 11.23
CA ARG A 310 8.76 -8.73 11.00
C ARG A 310 8.56 -9.28 9.59
N ALA A 311 7.33 -9.28 9.10
CA ALA A 311 7.00 -9.78 7.77
C ALA A 311 7.59 -8.92 6.62
N ILE A 312 7.63 -7.59 6.81
CA ILE A 312 8.27 -6.67 5.86
C ILE A 312 9.79 -6.84 5.87
N GLY A 313 10.38 -7.18 7.03
CA GLY A 313 11.81 -7.46 7.16
C GLY A 313 12.67 -6.19 7.23
N LEU A 314 12.07 -5.04 7.56
CA LEU A 314 12.78 -3.78 7.80
C LEU A 314 12.74 -3.41 9.29
N PRO A 315 13.73 -2.66 9.81
CA PRO A 315 13.67 -2.12 11.16
C PRO A 315 12.44 -1.24 11.37
N ARG A 316 11.95 -1.17 12.61
CA ARG A 316 10.70 -0.46 12.93
C ARG A 316 10.81 1.03 12.64
N GLU A 317 11.98 1.60 12.88
CA GLU A 317 12.35 2.99 12.63
C GLU A 317 12.33 3.36 11.14
N ASN A 318 12.49 2.37 10.24
CA ASN A 318 12.42 2.56 8.79
C ASN A 318 10.99 2.55 8.25
N LEU A 319 9.98 2.27 9.08
CA LEU A 319 8.60 2.04 8.64
C LEU A 319 7.62 3.06 9.24
N CYS A 320 6.88 3.71 8.37
CA CYS A 320 5.71 4.49 8.76
C CYS A 320 4.52 3.55 9.00
N MET A 321 4.14 3.40 10.28
CA MET A 321 3.00 2.58 10.73
C MET A 321 1.81 3.42 11.21
N ARG A 322 1.79 4.73 10.91
CA ARG A 322 0.88 5.68 11.54
C ARG A 322 -0.59 5.31 11.41
N CYS A 323 -0.99 4.76 10.26
CA CYS A 323 -2.37 4.32 9.98
C CYS A 323 -2.85 3.23 10.95
N PHE A 324 -1.91 2.46 11.52
CA PHE A 324 -2.14 1.35 12.44
C PHE A 324 -1.97 1.75 13.91
N GLU A 325 -1.43 2.95 14.20
CA GLU A 325 -1.10 3.40 15.54
C GLU A 325 -2.01 4.56 16.01
N LYS A 326 -2.42 4.52 17.28
CA LYS A 326 -3.20 5.60 17.89
C LYS A 326 -2.30 6.83 18.08
N GLY A 327 -2.75 7.99 17.57
CA GLY A 327 -2.07 9.26 17.79
C GLY A 327 -0.96 9.60 16.79
N GLY A 328 -1.04 9.08 15.56
CA GLY A 328 -0.08 9.38 14.48
C GLY A 328 -0.07 10.85 14.02
N ALA A 329 0.42 11.76 14.86
CA ALA A 329 0.65 13.17 14.51
C ALA A 329 1.88 13.30 13.61
N THR A 330 1.84 14.21 12.64
CA THR A 330 2.90 14.44 11.64
C THR A 330 4.27 14.68 12.30
N ARG A 331 5.34 14.18 11.66
CA ARG A 331 6.73 14.54 11.98
C ARG A 331 7.12 15.73 11.11
#